data_AF-Q7P7Z4-F1
#
_entry.id   AF-Q7P7Z4-F1
#
_cell.length_a   1.000
_cell.length_b   1.000
_cell.length_c   1.000
_cell.angle_alpha   90.00
_cell.angle_beta   90.00
_cell.angle_gamma   90.00
#
_symmetry.space_group_name_H-M   'P 1'
#
loop_
_entity.id
_entity.type
_entity.pdbx_description
1 polymer ?
#
loop_
_entity_poly.entity_id
_entity_poly.type
_entity_poly.pdbx_seq_one_letter_code
_entity_poly.pdbx_strand_id
1 'polypeptide(L)'
;MVACGGGNGSGSSGSGALELSQRDKELANGNPNVAAEILVQKAILQEAKNEKLTEEEQYNLDLAKQEVEVNFYLQKKFDKDFNNVSAVSEEEAKKYYDEHKSEIGNTPFETIKAAIVNEIIYQRQTEIVHKYYDDLAEKYKINDILNKEYPQEAANTDNTKTEEKNK
;
A
#
# COMPACT_ATOMS: atom_id res chain seq x y z
N MET A 1 -17.28 -21.32 -48.73
CA MET A 1 -15.84 -21.37 -48.40
C MET A 1 -15.60 -20.46 -47.21
N VAL A 2 -15.07 -21.03 -46.11
CA VAL A 2 -14.38 -20.38 -44.97
C VAL A 2 -15.21 -19.40 -44.11
N ALA A 3 -15.19 -19.38 -42.77
CA ALA A 3 -14.90 -20.32 -41.69
C ALA A 3 -15.40 -19.62 -40.39
N CYS A 4 -15.78 -20.43 -39.40
CA CYS A 4 -16.20 -20.02 -38.07
C CYS A 4 -15.06 -19.40 -37.22
N GLY A 5 -15.43 -18.68 -36.16
CA GLY A 5 -14.73 -18.78 -34.87
C GLY A 5 -14.31 -17.45 -34.24
N GLY A 6 -14.68 -17.25 -32.98
CA GLY A 6 -14.07 -16.18 -32.16
C GLY A 6 -14.80 -15.73 -30.90
N GLY A 7 -15.75 -16.49 -30.35
CA GLY A 7 -16.21 -16.23 -28.98
C GLY A 7 -15.18 -16.77 -27.98
N ASN A 8 -14.60 -15.90 -27.15
CA ASN A 8 -13.79 -16.32 -26.01
C ASN A 8 -14.40 -15.75 -24.72
N GLY A 9 -15.37 -16.47 -24.18
CA GLY A 9 -15.76 -16.34 -22.79
C GLY A 9 -14.72 -17.05 -21.93
N SER A 10 -14.06 -16.31 -21.03
CA SER A 10 -13.24 -16.90 -19.97
C SER A 10 -14.06 -16.97 -18.69
N GLY A 11 -15.04 -17.88 -18.67
CA GLY A 11 -15.57 -18.42 -17.43
C GLY A 11 -14.61 -19.50 -16.94
N SER A 12 -13.81 -19.21 -15.91
CA SER A 12 -12.98 -20.21 -15.24
C SER A 12 -13.84 -20.91 -14.19
N SER A 13 -14.67 -21.85 -14.65
CA SER A 13 -15.28 -22.88 -13.83
C SER A 13 -14.61 -24.19 -14.18
N GLY A 14 -13.77 -24.69 -13.28
CA GLY A 14 -13.15 -26.01 -13.41
C GLY A 14 -12.27 -26.30 -12.22
N SER A 15 -12.62 -27.34 -11.48
CA SER A 15 -11.71 -28.10 -10.62
C SER A 15 -10.52 -28.60 -11.47
N GLY A 16 -9.58 -27.71 -11.77
CA GLY A 16 -8.43 -27.97 -12.64
C GLY A 16 -7.46 -28.91 -11.95
N ALA A 17 -6.86 -29.83 -12.71
CA ALA A 17 -5.78 -30.68 -12.23
C ALA A 17 -4.65 -29.84 -11.61
N LEU A 18 -4.03 -30.38 -10.56
CA LEU A 18 -2.92 -29.73 -9.87
C LEU A 18 -1.70 -29.63 -10.79
N GLU A 19 -1.52 -28.45 -11.41
CA GLU A 19 -0.50 -28.24 -12.44
C GLU A 19 0.25 -26.91 -12.26
N LEU A 20 1.50 -26.89 -12.73
CA LEU A 20 2.34 -25.69 -12.83
C LEU A 20 1.97 -24.89 -14.08
N SER A 21 1.50 -23.66 -13.88
CA SER A 21 1.34 -22.67 -14.94
C SER A 21 2.69 -22.21 -15.48
N GLN A 22 2.67 -21.47 -16.59
CA GLN A 22 3.89 -20.90 -17.15
C GLN A 22 4.62 -19.96 -16.16
N ARG A 23 3.88 -19.11 -15.42
CA ARG A 23 4.47 -18.27 -14.38
C ARG A 23 5.06 -19.07 -13.23
N ASP A 24 4.43 -20.18 -12.85
CA ASP A 24 4.96 -21.03 -11.78
C ASP A 24 6.31 -21.65 -12.18
N LYS A 25 6.46 -22.02 -13.45
CA LYS A 25 7.72 -22.53 -14.01
C LYS A 25 8.81 -21.46 -14.05
N GLU A 26 8.44 -20.23 -14.41
CA GLU A 26 9.35 -19.07 -14.38
C GLU A 26 9.81 -18.76 -12.96
N LEU A 27 8.89 -18.75 -11.98
CA LEU A 27 9.21 -18.56 -10.56
C LEU A 27 10.10 -19.67 -10.01
N ALA A 28 9.82 -20.93 -10.37
CA ALA A 28 10.65 -22.05 -9.96
C ALA A 28 12.05 -22.00 -10.57
N ASN A 29 12.23 -21.35 -11.73
CA ASN A 29 13.52 -21.17 -12.41
C ASN A 29 14.35 -22.47 -12.51
N GLY A 30 13.69 -23.57 -12.87
CA GLY A 30 14.30 -24.91 -12.97
C GLY A 30 14.61 -25.60 -11.63
N ASN A 31 14.28 -25.00 -10.49
CA ASN A 31 14.45 -25.59 -9.17
C ASN A 31 13.24 -26.48 -8.79
N PRO A 32 13.40 -27.82 -8.70
CA PRO A 32 12.30 -28.73 -8.40
C PRO A 32 11.72 -28.55 -6.99
N ASN A 33 12.51 -28.09 -6.01
CA ASN A 33 12.02 -27.87 -4.65
C ASN A 33 11.05 -26.69 -4.58
N VAL A 34 11.36 -25.59 -5.29
CA VAL A 34 10.47 -24.43 -5.40
C VAL A 34 9.19 -24.80 -6.16
N ALA A 35 9.32 -25.58 -7.25
CA ALA A 35 8.17 -26.08 -7.98
C ALA A 35 7.24 -26.96 -7.11
N ALA A 36 7.81 -27.82 -6.27
CA ALA A 36 7.05 -28.64 -5.32
C ALA A 36 6.32 -27.78 -4.29
N GLU A 37 6.98 -26.75 -3.75
CA GLU A 37 6.36 -25.80 -2.81
C GLU A 37 5.15 -25.09 -3.44
N ILE A 38 5.26 -24.62 -4.69
CA ILE A 38 4.15 -24.00 -5.42
C ILE A 38 2.98 -24.97 -5.59
N LEU A 39 3.26 -26.25 -5.90
CA LEU A 39 2.21 -27.28 -6.01
C LEU A 39 1.53 -27.54 -4.66
N VAL A 40 2.29 -27.56 -3.56
CA VAL A 40 1.73 -27.68 -2.21
C VAL A 40 0.82 -26.49 -1.89
N GLN A 41 1.25 -25.26 -2.17
CA GLN A 41 0.40 -24.06 -1.97
C GLN A 41 -0.90 -24.14 -2.77
N LYS A 42 -0.84 -24.57 -4.05
CA LYS A 42 -2.03 -24.76 -4.88
C LYS A 42 -2.95 -25.86 -4.35
N ALA A 43 -2.39 -26.96 -3.86
CA ALA A 43 -3.16 -28.06 -3.28
C ALA A 43 -3.90 -27.59 -2.02
N ILE A 44 -3.22 -26.86 -1.12
CA ILE A 44 -3.84 -26.25 0.07
C ILE A 44 -4.98 -25.31 -0.34
N LEU A 45 -4.77 -24.45 -1.34
CA LEU A 45 -5.83 -23.57 -1.84
C LEU A 45 -7.01 -24.32 -2.48
N GLN A 46 -6.76 -25.50 -3.05
CA GLN A 46 -7.82 -26.36 -3.58
C GLN A 46 -8.61 -27.04 -2.46
N GLU A 47 -7.95 -27.49 -1.40
CA GLU A 47 -8.62 -28.03 -0.21
C GLU A 47 -9.43 -26.96 0.51
N ALA A 48 -8.86 -25.77 0.71
CA ALA A 48 -9.51 -24.64 1.36
C ALA A 48 -10.81 -24.20 0.66
N LYS A 49 -10.92 -24.34 -0.67
CA LYS A 49 -12.16 -24.06 -1.43
C LYS A 49 -13.32 -24.97 -1.06
N ASN A 50 -13.04 -26.16 -0.53
CA ASN A 50 -14.07 -27.12 -0.11
C ASN A 50 -14.48 -26.92 1.36
N GLU A 51 -13.75 -26.08 2.10
CA GLU A 51 -14.08 -25.73 3.47
C GLU A 51 -15.20 -24.68 3.49
N LYS A 52 -16.22 -24.95 4.30
CA LYS A 52 -17.33 -24.01 4.46
C LYS A 52 -17.00 -23.02 5.56
N LEU A 53 -16.49 -21.86 5.15
CA LEU A 53 -16.25 -20.73 6.05
C LEU A 53 -17.59 -20.15 6.57
N THR A 54 -17.55 -19.66 7.81
CA THR A 54 -18.60 -18.79 8.34
C THR A 54 -18.59 -17.43 7.64
N GLU A 55 -19.65 -16.64 7.81
CA GLU A 55 -19.72 -15.27 7.24
C GLU A 55 -18.60 -14.37 7.78
N GLU A 56 -18.27 -14.49 9.08
CA GLU A 56 -17.20 -13.73 9.72
C GLU A 56 -15.81 -14.14 9.19
N GLU A 57 -15.53 -15.43 9.08
CA GLU A 57 -14.25 -15.93 8.53
C GLU A 57 -14.08 -15.52 7.07
N GLN A 58 -15.15 -15.58 6.28
CA GLN A 58 -15.13 -15.14 4.89
C GLN A 58 -14.86 -13.63 4.78
N TYR A 59 -15.52 -12.82 5.62
CA TYR A 59 -15.26 -11.38 5.70
C TYR A 59 -13.81 -11.06 6.04
N ASN A 60 -13.25 -11.74 7.06
CA ASN A 60 -11.86 -11.54 7.47
C ASN A 60 -10.87 -11.96 6.36
N LEU A 61 -11.15 -13.07 5.66
CA LEU A 61 -10.35 -13.52 4.53
C LEU A 61 -10.38 -12.50 3.37
N ASP A 62 -11.53 -11.92 3.06
CA ASP A 62 -11.65 -10.95 1.98
C ASP A 62 -11.02 -9.60 2.36
N LEU A 63 -11.11 -9.19 3.62
CA LEU A 63 -10.38 -8.03 4.13
C LEU A 63 -8.87 -8.21 3.98
N ALA A 64 -8.33 -9.38 4.35
CA ALA A 64 -6.91 -9.69 4.21
C ALA A 64 -6.46 -9.68 2.73
N LYS A 65 -7.27 -10.21 1.80
CA LYS A 65 -6.98 -10.14 0.36
C LYS A 65 -6.98 -8.69 -0.14
N GLN A 66 -7.95 -7.89 0.28
CA GLN A 66 -8.05 -6.49 -0.09
C GLN A 66 -6.84 -5.69 0.39
N GLU A 67 -6.39 -5.93 1.63
CA GLU A 67 -5.18 -5.28 2.16
C GLU A 67 -3.93 -5.64 1.36
N VAL A 68 -3.74 -6.92 1.02
CA VAL A 68 -2.64 -7.36 0.16
C VAL A 68 -2.70 -6.70 -1.22
N GLU A 69 -3.89 -6.60 -1.82
CA GLU A 69 -4.09 -5.95 -3.13
C GLU A 69 -3.76 -4.45 -3.09
N VAL A 70 -4.24 -3.73 -2.07
CA VAL A 70 -3.95 -2.32 -1.86
C VAL A 70 -2.45 -2.11 -1.70
N ASN A 71 -1.79 -2.89 -0.83
CA ASN A 71 -0.36 -2.78 -0.58
C ASN A 71 0.47 -3.08 -1.84
N PHE A 72 0.12 -4.12 -2.60
CA PHE A 72 0.79 -4.43 -3.86
C PHE A 72 0.69 -3.28 -4.86
N TYR A 73 -0.50 -2.69 -5.00
CA TYR A 73 -0.71 -1.57 -5.90
C TYR A 73 0.07 -0.32 -5.46
N LEU A 74 0.02 0.05 -4.17
CA LEU A 74 0.73 1.20 -3.63
C LEU A 74 2.25 1.06 -3.78
N GLN A 75 2.80 -0.12 -3.48
CA GLN A 75 4.22 -0.40 -3.70
C GLN A 75 4.60 -0.14 -5.16
N LYS A 76 3.88 -0.77 -6.10
CA LYS A 76 4.14 -0.61 -7.54
C LYS A 76 3.98 0.85 -8.00
N LYS A 77 2.99 1.57 -7.45
CA LYS A 77 2.70 2.96 -7.79
C LYS A 77 3.87 3.87 -7.38
N PHE A 78 4.37 3.70 -6.16
CA PHE A 78 5.40 4.56 -5.60
C PHE A 78 6.83 4.12 -5.93
N ASP A 79 7.09 2.86 -6.28
CA ASP A 79 8.42 2.39 -6.69
C ASP A 79 9.02 3.29 -7.77
N LYS A 80 8.23 3.66 -8.79
CA LYS A 80 8.69 4.57 -9.85
C LYS A 80 8.85 6.00 -9.34
N ASP A 81 7.90 6.48 -8.56
CA ASP A 81 7.85 7.88 -8.12
C ASP A 81 8.98 8.19 -7.11
N PHE A 82 9.31 7.24 -6.23
CA PHE A 82 10.41 7.34 -5.27
C PHE A 82 11.78 7.31 -5.94
N ASN A 83 11.96 6.50 -6.99
CA ASN A 83 13.21 6.48 -7.75
C ASN A 83 13.55 7.86 -8.35
N ASN A 84 12.54 8.62 -8.77
CA ASN A 84 12.74 9.95 -9.37
C ASN A 84 13.20 11.03 -8.37
N VAL A 85 12.98 10.81 -7.07
CA VAL A 85 13.30 11.79 -6.01
C VAL A 85 14.46 11.37 -5.11
N SER A 86 15.08 10.23 -5.41
CA SER A 86 16.18 9.61 -4.64
C SER A 86 17.52 10.35 -4.76
N ALA A 87 17.71 11.17 -5.80
CA ALA A 87 18.92 11.94 -5.98
C ALA A 87 18.86 13.26 -5.20
N VAL A 88 19.87 13.51 -4.36
CA VAL A 88 20.07 14.74 -3.61
C VAL A 88 21.45 15.30 -3.95
N SER A 89 21.52 16.56 -4.38
CA SER A 89 22.79 17.20 -4.70
C SER A 89 23.49 17.67 -3.43
N GLU A 90 24.80 17.95 -3.51
CA GLU A 90 25.53 18.48 -2.36
C GLU A 90 25.07 19.90 -1.99
N GLU A 91 24.75 20.72 -3.00
CA GLU A 91 24.19 22.06 -2.82
C GLU A 91 22.86 22.01 -2.09
N GLU A 92 22.01 21.03 -2.43
CA GLU A 92 20.74 20.81 -1.76
C GLU A 92 20.94 20.39 -0.30
N ALA A 93 21.82 19.42 -0.04
CA ALA A 93 22.12 18.99 1.32
C ALA A 93 22.71 20.13 2.17
N LYS A 94 23.55 20.98 1.58
CA LYS A 94 24.10 22.18 2.25
C LYS A 94 23.00 23.21 2.54
N LYS A 95 22.09 23.44 1.59
CA LYS A 95 20.94 24.33 1.80
C LYS A 95 20.08 23.86 2.97
N TYR A 96 19.75 22.57 3.01
CA TYR A 96 19.00 21.97 4.12
C TYR A 96 19.73 22.15 5.46
N TYR A 97 21.04 21.88 5.50
CA TYR A 97 21.87 22.08 6.68
C TYR A 97 21.82 23.51 7.20
N ASP A 98 21.93 24.49 6.31
CA ASP A 98 21.91 25.91 6.67
C ASP A 98 20.53 26.35 7.16
N GLU A 99 19.45 25.85 6.56
CA GLU A 99 18.06 26.13 6.95
C GLU A 99 17.72 25.53 8.33
N HIS A 100 18.26 24.36 8.68
CA HIS A 100 17.97 23.65 9.93
C HIS A 100 19.08 23.80 10.98
N LYS A 101 20.00 24.75 10.79
CA LYS A 101 21.20 24.90 11.63
C LYS A 101 20.89 25.14 13.10
N SER A 102 19.78 25.81 13.42
CA SER A 102 19.32 26.01 14.80
C SER A 102 18.92 24.72 15.49
N GLU A 103 18.45 23.72 14.75
CA GLU A 103 18.03 22.41 15.25
C GLU A 103 19.20 21.43 15.32
N ILE A 104 20.09 21.50 14.32
CA ILE A 104 21.30 20.67 14.18
C ILE A 104 22.40 21.06 15.19
N GLY A 105 22.45 22.34 15.58
CA GLY A 105 23.46 22.88 16.48
C GLY A 105 24.85 23.00 15.82
N ASN A 106 25.91 22.78 16.61
CA ASN A 106 27.30 22.98 16.17
C ASN A 106 27.91 21.77 15.45
N THR A 107 27.10 20.79 15.02
CA THR A 107 27.59 19.58 14.37
C THR A 107 28.05 19.89 12.94
N PRO A 108 29.30 19.58 12.54
CA PRO A 108 29.79 19.88 11.19
C PRO A 108 28.98 19.17 10.10
N PHE A 109 28.77 19.85 8.97
CA PHE A 109 28.03 19.31 7.81
C PHE A 109 28.51 17.92 7.36
N GLU A 110 29.83 17.74 7.21
CA GLU A 110 30.40 16.45 6.76
C GLU A 110 30.06 15.28 7.69
N THR A 111 29.83 15.54 8.98
CA THR A 111 29.48 14.51 9.97
C THR A 111 28.05 14.02 9.79
N ILE A 112 27.15 14.86 9.28
CA ILE A 112 25.71 14.57 9.21
C ILE A 112 25.14 14.58 7.78
N LYS A 113 25.99 14.82 6.77
CA LYS A 113 25.61 14.88 5.35
C LYS A 113 24.73 13.70 4.94
N ALA A 114 25.10 12.46 5.32
CA ALA A 114 24.33 11.27 4.99
C ALA A 114 22.93 11.26 5.64
N ALA A 115 22.83 11.72 6.90
CA ALA A 115 21.54 11.81 7.59
C ALA A 115 20.64 12.87 6.94
N ILE A 116 21.21 14.01 6.57
CA ILE A 116 20.50 15.07 5.84
C ILE A 116 19.99 14.58 4.49
N VAL A 117 20.82 13.88 3.72
CA VAL A 117 20.41 13.30 2.44
C VAL A 117 19.24 12.33 2.64
N ASN A 118 19.32 11.44 3.63
CA ASN A 118 18.23 10.51 3.93
C ASN A 118 16.95 11.22 4.35
N GLU A 119 17.06 12.27 5.16
CA GLU A 119 15.91 13.07 5.61
C GLU A 119 15.24 13.78 4.44
N ILE A 120 16.00 14.42 3.54
CA ILE A 120 15.46 15.04 2.32
C ILE A 120 14.71 14.01 1.46
N ILE A 121 15.29 12.83 1.26
CA ILE A 121 14.63 11.74 0.51
C ILE A 121 13.33 11.33 1.20
N TYR A 122 13.37 11.14 2.52
CA TYR A 122 12.19 10.75 3.31
C TYR A 122 11.06 11.79 3.22
N GLN A 123 11.38 13.08 3.34
CA GLN A 123 10.41 14.16 3.20
C GLN A 123 9.75 14.16 1.83
N ARG A 124 10.55 14.06 0.75
CA ARG A 124 10.04 13.98 -0.63
C ARG A 124 9.13 12.77 -0.87
N GLN A 125 9.52 11.60 -0.34
CA GLN A 125 8.70 10.39 -0.43
C GLN A 125 7.37 10.58 0.31
N THR A 126 7.40 11.18 1.49
CA THR A 126 6.21 11.47 2.30
C THR A 126 5.27 12.43 1.57
N GLU A 127 5.79 13.49 0.96
CA GLU A 127 5.00 14.44 0.15
C GLU A 127 4.32 13.75 -1.04
N ILE A 128 5.01 12.85 -1.74
CA ILE A 128 4.43 12.07 -2.84
C ILE A 128 3.24 11.22 -2.34
N VAL A 129 3.41 10.54 -1.20
CA VAL A 129 2.36 9.70 -0.63
C VAL A 129 1.16 10.53 -0.20
N HIS A 130 1.37 11.61 0.55
CA HIS A 130 0.29 12.49 1.00
C HIS A 130 -0.47 13.09 -0.17
N LYS A 131 0.24 13.63 -1.17
CA LYS A 131 -0.41 14.19 -2.36
C LYS A 131 -1.27 13.15 -3.07
N TYR A 132 -0.79 11.91 -3.20
CA TYR A 132 -1.58 10.86 -3.83
C TYR A 132 -2.85 10.54 -3.04
N TYR A 133 -2.79 10.51 -1.70
CA TYR A 133 -3.98 10.30 -0.87
C TYR A 133 -4.93 11.49 -0.90
N ASP A 134 -4.44 12.71 -0.93
CA ASP A 134 -5.26 13.91 -1.09
C ASP A 134 -5.98 13.91 -2.44
N ASP A 135 -5.27 13.58 -3.53
CA ASP A 135 -5.83 13.44 -4.88
C ASP A 135 -6.94 12.36 -4.91
N LEU A 136 -6.76 11.23 -4.21
CA LEU A 136 -7.79 10.21 -4.07
C LEU A 136 -8.99 10.71 -3.24
N ALA A 137 -8.73 11.38 -2.12
CA ALA A 137 -9.76 11.92 -1.26
C ALA A 137 -10.64 12.93 -2.00
N GLU A 138 -10.03 13.81 -2.80
CA GLU A 138 -10.75 14.78 -3.62
C GLU A 138 -11.51 14.10 -4.77
N LYS A 139 -10.87 13.18 -5.49
CA LYS A 139 -11.44 12.50 -6.66
C LYS A 139 -12.66 11.65 -6.29
N TYR A 140 -12.57 10.92 -5.18
CA TYR A 140 -13.63 10.01 -4.73
C TYR A 140 -14.55 10.65 -3.68
N LYS A 141 -14.36 11.94 -3.39
CA LYS A 141 -15.16 12.68 -2.40
C LYS A 141 -15.23 11.95 -1.05
N ILE A 142 -14.08 11.44 -0.61
CA ILE A 142 -13.98 10.64 0.62
C ILE A 142 -14.50 11.45 1.82
N ASN A 143 -14.14 12.73 1.92
CA ASN A 143 -14.62 13.60 2.99
C ASN A 143 -16.15 13.79 2.97
N ASP A 144 -16.78 13.82 1.79
CA ASP A 144 -18.24 13.92 1.69
C ASP A 144 -18.92 12.63 2.16
N ILE A 145 -18.34 11.48 1.81
CA ILE A 145 -18.80 10.17 2.30
C ILE A 145 -18.66 10.09 3.82
N LEU A 146 -17.50 10.48 4.37
CA LEU A 146 -17.26 10.49 5.80
C LEU A 146 -18.22 11.42 6.53
N ASN A 147 -18.43 12.64 6.04
CA ASN A 147 -19.37 13.59 6.65
C ASN A 147 -20.83 13.11 6.59
N LYS A 148 -21.19 12.31 5.58
CA LYS A 148 -22.53 11.73 5.45
C LYS A 148 -22.78 10.60 6.44
N GLU A 149 -21.81 9.68 6.59
CA GLU A 149 -21.93 8.52 7.47
C GLU A 149 -21.60 8.86 8.94
N TYR A 150 -20.74 9.85 9.15
CA TYR A 150 -20.30 10.36 10.44
C TYR A 150 -20.44 11.90 10.48
N PRO A 151 -21.66 12.44 10.47
CA PRO A 151 -21.88 13.87 10.61
C PRO A 151 -21.26 14.37 11.92
N GLN A 152 -20.53 15.49 11.87
CA GLN A 152 -19.81 16.11 12.98
C GLN A 152 -20.72 16.65 14.13
N GLU A 153 -21.90 16.09 14.33
CA GLU A 153 -22.83 16.41 15.42
C GLU A 153 -22.63 15.46 16.61
N ALA A 154 -21.43 15.41 17.18
CA ALA A 154 -21.17 14.79 18.49
C ALA A 154 -19.84 15.20 19.18
N ALA A 155 -19.06 16.14 18.64
CA ALA A 155 -17.74 16.50 19.20
C ALA A 155 -17.68 17.85 19.93
N ASN A 156 -18.80 18.58 20.06
CA ASN A 156 -18.85 19.89 20.72
C ASN A 156 -20.05 20.05 21.67
N THR A 157 -20.18 19.17 22.67
CA THR A 157 -21.17 19.35 23.76
C THR A 157 -20.71 18.97 25.16
N ASP A 158 -19.40 18.84 25.45
CA ASP A 158 -18.97 18.54 26.83
C ASP A 158 -17.72 19.27 27.35
N ASN A 159 -17.26 20.36 26.72
CA ASN A 159 -16.17 21.21 27.26
C ASN A 159 -16.56 22.69 27.45
N THR A 160 -17.81 22.98 27.84
CA THR A 160 -18.17 24.33 28.31
C THR A 160 -19.29 24.28 29.35
N LYS A 161 -19.06 23.58 30.47
CA LYS A 161 -19.94 23.68 31.65
C LYS A 161 -19.29 23.20 32.94
N THR A 162 -18.08 23.66 33.26
CA THR A 162 -17.60 23.65 34.66
C THR A 162 -16.63 24.79 34.94
N GLU A 163 -17.06 26.04 34.72
CA GLU A 163 -16.49 27.20 35.42
C GLU A 163 -17.63 28.10 35.94
N GLU A 164 -18.49 27.54 36.78
CA GLU A 164 -19.14 28.32 37.82
C GLU A 164 -19.21 27.47 39.09
N LYS A 165 -18.75 28.08 40.19
CA LYS A 165 -18.65 27.55 41.55
C LYS A 165 -17.37 26.79 41.87
N ASN A 166 -16.34 27.55 42.24
CA ASN A 166 -15.86 27.50 43.63
C ASN A 166 -15.15 28.82 43.99
N LYS A 167 -15.87 29.60 44.83
CA LYS A 167 -15.43 30.47 45.92
C LYS A 167 -14.28 31.47 45.72
#